data_AF-A0A067PVP7-F1
#
_entry.id   AF-A0A067PVP7-F1
#
_cell.length_a   1.000
_cell.length_b   1.000
_cell.length_c   1.000
_cell.angle_alpha   90.00
_cell.angle_beta   90.00
_cell.angle_gamma   90.00
#
_symmetry.space_group_name_H-M   'P 1'
#
loop_
_entity.id
_entity.type
_entity.pdbx_description
1 polymer ?
#
loop_
_entity_poly.entity_id
_entity_poly.type
_entity_poly.pdbx_seq_one_letter_code
_entity_poly.pdbx_strand_id
1 'polypeptide(L)'
;MWPTQTLGIHVLVLQVCKEYLAAIPNACQVLQVADKKYRKETHKQLLTIKAAEEQWILAQLDPTVFSPKLHAVVEAEGQQLLECYKHPVFTQTDEALVVTSWSIDPTFADEHICLLNNVAHFSICIIEISQLFNTAWQNKSKVKIELKKTMDVDMGKASMSQASMKKFVAKEVKQLSVHHSLIDSLFYVTNSKYGSGSKGQPIKEA
;
A
#
# COMPACT_ATOMS: atom_id res chain seq x y z
N MET A 1 28.54 2.38 3.68
CA MET A 1 27.70 2.32 4.88
C MET A 1 27.49 3.75 5.35
N TRP A 2 26.34 4.35 5.05
CA TRP A 2 26.02 5.71 5.51
C TRP A 2 25.64 5.65 7.00
N PRO A 3 26.11 6.57 7.87
CA PRO A 3 25.63 6.59 9.24
C PRO A 3 24.22 7.18 9.27
N THR A 4 23.37 6.55 10.08
CA THR A 4 22.01 6.98 10.41
C THR A 4 22.00 8.45 10.80
N GLN A 5 21.16 9.23 10.13
CA GLN A 5 20.98 10.66 10.40
C GLN A 5 20.47 10.85 11.85
N THR A 6 21.38 11.08 12.79
CA THR A 6 21.08 11.80 14.03
C THR A 6 20.91 13.28 13.69
N LEU A 7 19.83 13.63 12.99
CA LEU A 7 19.39 15.01 12.82
C LEU A 7 19.11 15.59 14.21
N GLY A 8 20.09 16.32 14.77
CA GLY A 8 19.91 17.14 15.98
C GLY A 8 20.96 16.98 17.08
N ILE A 9 21.78 15.91 17.11
CA ILE A 9 22.85 15.78 18.12
C ILE A 9 24.16 16.31 17.52
N HIS A 10 24.30 17.63 17.50
CA HIS A 10 25.56 18.26 17.09
C HIS A 10 26.68 17.93 18.08
N VAL A 11 27.90 17.77 17.57
CA VAL A 11 29.09 17.72 18.43
C VAL A 11 29.20 19.08 19.11
N LEU A 12 29.04 19.10 20.43
CA LEU A 12 29.22 20.31 21.22
C LEU A 12 30.70 20.72 21.15
N VAL A 13 30.98 21.79 20.43
CA VAL A 13 32.31 22.41 20.41
C VAL A 13 32.42 23.23 21.68
N LEU A 14 32.95 22.62 22.74
CA LEU A 14 33.19 23.27 24.03
C LEU A 14 34.40 24.21 23.88
N GLN A 15 34.13 25.50 23.70
CA GLN A 15 35.13 26.55 23.86
C GLN A 15 35.18 26.97 25.32
N VAL A 16 36.26 26.63 26.02
CA VAL A 16 36.45 26.95 27.43
C VAL A 16 37.49 28.06 27.55
N CYS A 17 37.19 29.12 28.31
CA CYS A 17 38.10 30.24 28.53
C CYS A 17 39.38 29.79 29.26
N LYS A 18 40.53 30.39 28.89
CA LYS A 18 41.85 30.06 29.50
C LYS A 18 41.88 30.23 31.02
N GLU A 19 41.16 31.21 31.55
CA GLU A 19 41.06 31.49 32.99
C GLU A 19 40.37 30.35 33.76
N TYR A 20 39.38 29.71 33.15
CA TYR A 20 38.67 28.58 33.75
C TYR A 20 39.51 27.30 33.73
N LEU A 21 40.28 27.08 32.67
CA LEU A 21 41.24 25.95 32.60
C LEU A 21 42.39 26.10 33.59
N ALA A 22 42.80 27.34 33.90
CA ALA A 22 43.79 27.61 34.94
C ALA A 22 43.26 27.30 36.35
N ALA A 23 41.96 27.54 36.61
CA ALA A 23 41.31 27.22 37.87
C ALA A 23 40.99 25.72 38.02
N ILE A 24 40.70 25.01 36.91
CA ILE A 24 40.36 23.58 36.91
C ILE A 24 41.11 22.86 35.78
N PRO A 25 42.30 22.31 36.06
CA PRO A 25 43.21 21.78 35.02
C PRO A 25 42.66 20.57 34.24
N ASN A 26 41.60 19.90 34.72
CA ASN A 26 40.99 18.73 34.06
C ASN A 26 39.58 18.99 33.50
N ALA A 27 39.11 20.24 33.47
CA ALA A 27 37.71 20.55 33.14
C ALA A 27 37.31 20.08 31.73
N CYS A 28 38.19 20.22 30.73
CA CYS A 28 37.92 19.73 29.37
C CYS A 28 37.69 18.22 29.32
N GLN A 29 38.47 17.43 30.05
CA GLN A 29 38.30 15.97 30.07
C GLN A 29 37.00 15.58 30.78
N VAL A 30 36.69 16.22 31.91
CA VAL A 30 35.44 15.99 32.65
C VAL A 30 34.22 16.33 31.80
N LEU A 31 34.24 17.48 31.11
CA LEU A 31 33.15 17.89 30.22
C LEU A 31 33.01 16.97 29.01
N GLN A 32 34.11 16.49 28.43
CA GLN A 32 34.06 15.50 27.34
C GLN A 32 33.48 14.16 27.78
N VAL A 33 33.79 13.70 29.00
CA VAL A 33 33.22 12.46 29.56
C VAL A 33 31.72 12.65 29.83
N ALA A 34 31.33 13.78 30.40
CA ALA A 34 29.92 14.12 30.64
C ALA A 34 29.13 14.21 29.34
N ASP A 35 29.68 14.85 28.31
CA ASP A 35 29.06 14.96 26.98
C ASP A 35 28.95 13.61 26.29
N LYS A 36 29.99 12.76 26.32
CA LYS A 36 29.90 11.38 25.81
C LYS A 36 28.82 10.57 26.54
N LYS A 37 28.70 10.74 27.86
CA LYS A 37 27.65 10.09 28.66
C LYS A 37 26.26 10.57 28.26
N TYR A 38 26.08 11.89 28.13
CA TYR A 38 24.83 12.50 27.66
C TYR A 38 24.43 11.96 26.29
N ARG A 39 25.33 11.99 25.30
CA ARG A 39 25.06 11.51 23.94
C ARG A 39 24.64 10.03 23.92
N LYS A 40 25.31 9.18 24.71
CA LYS A 40 24.92 7.76 24.84
C LYS A 40 23.52 7.61 25.41
N GLU A 41 23.20 8.36 26.46
CA GLU A 41 21.90 8.28 27.11
C GLU A 41 20.78 8.80 26.20
N THR A 42 20.99 9.94 25.53
CA THR A 42 20.02 10.48 24.56
C THR A 42 19.81 9.53 23.40
N HIS A 43 20.87 8.89 22.88
CA HIS A 43 20.74 7.90 21.82
C HIS A 43 19.93 6.67 22.28
N LYS A 44 20.19 6.19 23.51
CA LYS A 44 19.40 5.10 24.10
C LYS A 44 17.93 5.47 24.24
N GLN A 45 17.63 6.66 24.74
CA GLN A 45 16.26 7.17 24.85
C GLN A 45 15.59 7.28 23.48
N LEU A 46 16.29 7.78 22.47
CA LEU A 46 15.77 7.86 21.10
C LEU A 46 15.43 6.47 20.53
N LEU A 47 16.31 5.48 20.75
CA LEU A 47 16.04 4.09 20.37
C LEU A 47 14.80 3.55 21.08
N THR A 48 14.64 3.81 22.38
CA THR A 48 13.46 3.39 23.13
C THR A 48 12.18 4.03 22.60
N ILE A 49 12.21 5.34 22.29
CA ILE A 49 11.06 6.03 21.69
C ILE A 49 10.73 5.43 20.32
N LYS A 50 11.74 5.17 19.49
CA LYS A 50 11.54 4.59 18.16
C LYS A 50 10.99 3.17 18.22
N ALA A 51 11.46 2.34 19.15
CA ALA A 51 10.90 1.01 19.37
C ALA A 51 9.44 1.07 19.84
N ALA A 52 9.10 2.03 20.72
CA ALA A 52 7.72 2.24 21.15
C ALA A 52 6.82 2.74 20.00
N GLU A 53 7.33 3.63 19.15
CA GLU A 53 6.64 4.10 17.95
C GLU A 53 6.39 2.95 16.96
N GLU A 54 7.38 2.09 16.73
CA GLU A 54 7.24 0.90 15.89
C GLU A 54 6.15 -0.04 16.43
N GLN A 55 6.18 -0.34 17.73
CA GLN A 55 5.14 -1.16 18.37
C GLN A 55 3.75 -0.54 18.24
N TRP A 56 3.65 0.78 18.39
CA TRP A 56 2.39 1.50 18.21
C TRP A 56 1.90 1.40 16.76
N ILE A 57 2.78 1.59 15.77
CA ILE A 57 2.44 1.45 14.34
C ILE A 57 1.95 0.04 14.05
N LEU A 58 2.66 -0.99 14.53
CA LEU A 58 2.26 -2.39 14.35
C LEU A 58 0.88 -2.68 14.96
N ALA A 59 0.59 -2.14 16.14
CA ALA A 59 -0.72 -2.27 16.76
C ALA A 59 -1.84 -1.56 15.98
N GLN A 60 -1.55 -0.43 15.32
CA GLN A 60 -2.52 0.26 14.46
C GLN A 60 -2.72 -0.43 13.11
N LEU A 61 -1.70 -1.14 12.61
CA LEU A 61 -1.74 -1.91 11.37
C LEU A 61 -2.32 -3.32 11.56
N ASP A 62 -2.63 -3.71 12.80
CA ASP A 62 -3.31 -4.97 13.08
C ASP A 62 -4.59 -5.04 12.22
N PRO A 63 -4.79 -6.12 11.43
CA PRO A 63 -5.98 -6.31 10.60
C PRO A 63 -7.31 -6.09 11.33
N THR A 64 -7.37 -6.45 12.62
CA THR A 64 -8.56 -6.29 13.46
C THR A 64 -8.86 -4.83 13.78
N VAL A 65 -7.85 -3.97 13.81
CA VAL A 65 -7.95 -2.53 14.12
C VAL A 65 -8.08 -1.71 12.83
N PHE A 66 -7.22 -1.98 11.85
CA PHE A 66 -7.15 -1.23 10.59
C PHE A 66 -8.34 -1.52 9.66
N SER A 67 -8.77 -2.79 9.58
CA SER A 67 -9.83 -3.20 8.66
C SER A 67 -10.75 -4.25 9.28
N PRO A 68 -11.45 -3.91 10.37
CA PRO A 68 -12.27 -4.87 11.13
C PRO A 68 -13.34 -5.55 10.28
N LYS A 69 -13.92 -4.81 9.32
CA LYS A 69 -14.96 -5.36 8.43
C LYS A 69 -14.41 -6.38 7.45
N LEU A 70 -13.25 -6.13 6.85
CA LEU A 70 -12.65 -7.08 5.91
C LEU A 70 -12.15 -8.31 6.65
N HIS A 71 -11.53 -8.11 7.82
CA HIS A 71 -11.13 -9.21 8.70
C HIS A 71 -12.32 -10.11 9.06
N ALA A 72 -13.43 -9.52 9.52
CA ALA A 72 -14.63 -10.28 9.90
C ALA A 72 -15.23 -11.09 8.73
N VAL A 73 -15.18 -10.56 7.51
CA VAL A 73 -15.64 -11.29 6.31
C VAL A 73 -14.73 -12.47 6.01
N VAL A 74 -13.41 -12.25 6.00
CA VAL A 74 -12.43 -13.31 5.74
C VAL A 74 -12.51 -14.41 6.80
N GLU A 75 -12.64 -14.02 8.06
CA GLU A 75 -12.79 -14.95 9.18
C GLU A 75 -14.10 -15.74 9.11
N ALA A 76 -15.22 -15.11 8.77
CA ALA A 76 -16.51 -15.79 8.62
C ALA A 76 -16.50 -16.80 7.46
N GLU A 77 -15.94 -16.44 6.31
CA GLU A 77 -15.78 -17.33 5.16
C GLU A 77 -14.83 -18.49 5.48
N GLY A 78 -13.71 -18.21 6.15
CA GLY A 78 -12.79 -19.24 6.61
C GLY A 78 -13.44 -20.23 7.59
N GLN A 79 -14.28 -19.74 8.50
CA GLN A 79 -15.05 -20.58 9.41
C GLN A 79 -16.08 -21.45 8.70
N GLN A 80 -16.71 -20.96 7.63
CA GLN A 80 -17.62 -21.78 6.82
C GLN A 80 -16.85 -22.89 6.08
N LEU A 81 -15.70 -22.55 5.50
CA LEU A 81 -14.87 -23.50 4.77
C LEU A 81 -14.23 -24.55 5.69
N LEU A 82 -13.99 -24.23 6.96
CA LEU A 82 -13.44 -25.18 7.94
C LEU A 82 -14.24 -26.49 7.99
N GLU A 83 -15.56 -26.45 7.87
CA GLU A 83 -16.39 -27.67 7.88
C GLU A 83 -16.14 -28.57 6.67
N CYS A 84 -15.74 -27.99 5.53
CA CYS A 84 -15.43 -28.73 4.30
C CYS A 84 -14.03 -29.34 4.29
N TYR A 85 -13.08 -28.78 5.06
CA TYR A 85 -11.69 -29.24 5.12
C TYR A 85 -11.37 -30.09 6.35
N LYS A 86 -12.40 -30.50 7.11
CA LYS A 86 -12.26 -31.51 8.17
C LYS A 86 -12.15 -32.90 7.55
N HIS A 87 -11.16 -33.65 8.00
CA HIS A 87 -10.99 -35.06 7.67
C HIS A 87 -11.09 -35.91 8.95
N PRO A 88 -11.73 -37.09 8.86
CA PRO A 88 -11.82 -37.99 10.00
C PRO A 88 -10.45 -38.62 10.30
N VAL A 89 -10.05 -38.57 11.56
CA VAL A 89 -8.87 -39.27 12.08
C VAL A 89 -9.30 -40.64 12.57
N PHE A 90 -8.77 -41.65 11.90
CA PHE A 90 -9.02 -43.04 12.22
C PHE A 90 -7.95 -43.58 13.16
N THR A 91 -8.38 -44.30 14.18
CA THR A 91 -7.50 -45.18 14.96
C THR A 91 -7.86 -46.62 14.66
N GLN A 92 -6.83 -47.44 14.45
CA GLN A 92 -7.01 -48.86 14.20
C GLN A 92 -6.97 -49.58 15.54
N THR A 93 -8.11 -50.15 15.92
CA THR A 93 -8.23 -51.11 17.02
C THR A 93 -8.27 -52.52 16.44
N ASP A 94 -7.94 -53.54 17.22
CA ASP A 94 -7.75 -54.93 16.76
C ASP A 94 -8.92 -55.52 15.93
N GLU A 95 -10.13 -54.94 16.03
CA GLU A 95 -11.33 -55.46 15.36
C GLU A 95 -12.03 -54.46 14.42
N ALA A 96 -11.70 -53.15 14.47
CA ALA A 96 -12.37 -52.14 13.64
C ALA A 96 -11.58 -50.83 13.49
N LEU A 97 -11.81 -50.18 12.34
CA LEU A 97 -11.41 -48.79 12.08
C LEU A 97 -12.47 -47.85 12.70
N VAL A 98 -12.11 -47.12 13.75
CA VAL A 98 -13.04 -46.21 14.44
C VAL A 98 -12.60 -44.77 14.19
N VAL A 99 -13.56 -43.90 13.85
CA VAL A 99 -13.33 -42.45 13.79
C VAL A 99 -13.22 -41.92 15.21
N THR A 100 -12.05 -41.42 15.58
CA THR A 100 -11.76 -40.91 16.94
C THR A 100 -11.91 -39.40 17.05
N SER A 101 -11.60 -38.65 15.98
CA SER A 101 -11.73 -37.19 15.94
C SER A 101 -11.82 -36.68 14.51
N TRP A 102 -12.12 -35.40 14.35
CA TRP A 102 -12.04 -34.68 13.08
C TRP A 102 -10.89 -33.69 13.16
N SER A 103 -9.90 -33.82 12.29
CA SER A 103 -8.79 -32.87 12.16
C SER A 103 -8.98 -31.98 10.94
N ILE A 104 -8.49 -30.75 11.03
CA ILE A 104 -8.47 -29.80 9.92
C ILE A 104 -7.20 -30.06 9.11
N ASP A 105 -7.28 -29.96 7.78
CA ASP A 105 -6.08 -29.99 6.94
C ASP A 105 -5.08 -28.90 7.39
N PRO A 106 -3.85 -29.27 7.81
CA PRO A 106 -2.87 -28.29 8.25
C PRO A 106 -2.56 -27.24 7.18
N THR A 107 -2.63 -27.62 5.90
CA THR A 107 -2.42 -26.71 4.77
C THR A 107 -3.47 -25.61 4.75
N PHE A 108 -4.74 -25.98 4.95
CA PHE A 108 -5.84 -25.02 5.03
C PHE A 108 -5.69 -24.10 6.25
N ALA A 109 -5.32 -24.66 7.40
CA ALA A 109 -5.12 -23.88 8.61
C ALA A 109 -4.01 -22.82 8.44
N ASP A 110 -2.88 -23.21 7.84
CA ASP A 110 -1.77 -22.30 7.57
C ASP A 110 -2.13 -21.22 6.56
N GLU A 111 -2.82 -21.58 5.47
CA GLU A 111 -3.28 -20.63 4.45
C GLU A 111 -4.32 -19.65 5.02
N HIS A 112 -5.24 -20.11 5.85
CA HIS A 112 -6.24 -19.27 6.49
C HIS A 112 -5.58 -18.23 7.43
N ILE A 113 -4.60 -18.65 8.24
CA ILE A 113 -3.84 -17.73 9.10
C ILE A 113 -3.04 -16.73 8.25
N CYS A 114 -2.40 -17.20 7.17
CA CYS A 114 -1.66 -16.35 6.24
C CYS A 114 -2.58 -15.29 5.61
N LEU A 115 -3.78 -15.68 5.20
CA LEU A 115 -4.76 -14.77 4.62
C LEU A 115 -5.20 -13.70 5.62
N LEU A 116 -5.50 -14.07 6.87
CA LEU A 116 -5.87 -13.15 7.95
C LEU A 116 -4.77 -12.11 8.22
N ASN A 117 -3.50 -12.55 8.26
CA ASN A 117 -2.37 -11.65 8.44
C ASN A 117 -2.19 -10.68 7.26
N ASN A 118 -2.57 -11.09 6.05
CA ASN A 118 -2.46 -10.28 4.83
C ASN A 118 -3.65 -9.36 4.58
N VAL A 119 -4.71 -9.41 5.40
CA VAL A 119 -5.90 -8.54 5.27
C VAL A 119 -5.51 -7.06 5.23
N ALA A 120 -4.58 -6.64 6.10
CA ALA A 120 -4.11 -5.25 6.12
C ALA A 120 -3.49 -4.83 4.78
N HIS A 121 -2.70 -5.71 4.16
CA HIS A 121 -2.11 -5.47 2.84
C HIS A 121 -3.18 -5.31 1.77
N PHE A 122 -4.16 -6.22 1.72
CA PHE A 122 -5.27 -6.12 0.76
C PHE A 122 -6.10 -4.85 0.94
N SER A 123 -6.36 -4.45 2.18
CA SER A 123 -7.09 -3.21 2.48
C SER A 123 -6.34 -1.98 1.97
N ILE A 124 -5.02 -1.93 2.10
CA ILE A 124 -4.19 -0.85 1.55
C ILE A 124 -4.31 -0.81 0.02
N CYS A 125 -4.17 -1.96 -0.65
CA CYS A 125 -4.32 -2.04 -2.11
C CYS A 125 -5.69 -1.55 -2.57
N ILE A 126 -6.78 -1.91 -1.87
CA ILE A 126 -8.14 -1.45 -2.19
C ILE A 126 -8.24 0.07 -2.06
N ILE A 127 -7.65 0.66 -1.01
CA ILE A 127 -7.64 2.11 -0.81
C ILE A 127 -6.87 2.80 -1.94
N GLU A 128 -5.68 2.31 -2.29
CA GLU A 128 -4.87 2.87 -3.38
C GLU A 128 -5.60 2.83 -4.72
N ILE A 129 -6.21 1.69 -5.06
CA ILE A 129 -7.02 1.55 -6.27
C ILE A 129 -8.17 2.56 -6.26
N SER A 130 -8.87 2.70 -5.12
CA SER A 130 -9.98 3.64 -4.98
C SER A 130 -9.55 5.09 -5.15
N GLN A 131 -8.37 5.46 -4.66
CA GLN A 131 -7.77 6.78 -4.87
C GLN A 131 -7.47 7.02 -6.34
N LEU A 132 -6.85 6.05 -7.03
CA LEU A 132 -6.55 6.15 -8.46
C LEU A 132 -7.82 6.35 -9.30
N PHE A 133 -8.88 5.60 -9.00
CA PHE A 133 -10.19 5.79 -9.64
C PHE A 133 -10.76 7.18 -9.42
N ASN A 134 -10.72 7.68 -8.17
CA ASN A 134 -11.18 9.02 -7.85
C ASN A 134 -10.36 10.10 -8.58
N THR A 135 -9.04 9.97 -8.64
CA THR A 135 -8.18 10.90 -9.37
C THR A 135 -8.48 10.88 -10.87
N ALA A 136 -8.66 9.70 -11.47
CA ALA A 136 -9.04 9.57 -12.87
C ALA A 136 -10.40 10.23 -13.15
N TRP A 137 -11.38 10.03 -12.27
CA TRP A 137 -12.70 10.65 -12.36
C TRP A 137 -12.63 12.19 -12.27
N GLN A 138 -11.88 12.71 -11.30
CA GLN A 138 -11.67 14.14 -11.13
C GLN A 138 -10.96 14.76 -12.34
N ASN A 139 -9.97 14.08 -12.90
CA ASN A 139 -9.28 14.54 -14.11
C ASN A 139 -10.23 14.56 -15.31
N LYS A 140 -11.07 13.55 -15.50
CA LYS A 140 -12.12 13.55 -16.55
C LYS A 140 -13.08 14.73 -16.38
N SER A 141 -13.48 15.04 -15.15
CA SER A 141 -14.34 16.19 -14.85
C SER A 141 -13.65 17.52 -15.18
N LYS A 142 -12.38 17.68 -14.78
CA LYS A 142 -11.57 18.87 -15.08
C LYS A 142 -11.42 19.08 -16.59
N VAL A 143 -11.05 18.03 -17.33
CA VAL A 143 -10.94 18.07 -18.81
C VAL A 143 -12.27 18.46 -19.44
N LYS A 144 -13.40 17.92 -18.94
CA LYS A 144 -14.74 18.29 -19.42
C LYS A 144 -15.06 19.77 -19.16
N ILE A 145 -14.66 20.31 -18.01
CA ILE A 145 -14.87 21.73 -17.66
C ILE A 145 -13.96 22.63 -18.50
N GLU A 146 -12.70 22.24 -18.72
CA GLU A 146 -11.76 22.97 -19.57
C GLU A 146 -12.24 22.99 -21.03
N LEU A 147 -12.69 21.84 -21.56
CA LEU A 147 -13.31 21.75 -22.88
C LEU A 147 -14.51 22.70 -23.02
N LYS A 148 -15.38 22.76 -22.01
CA LYS A 148 -16.49 23.73 -22.00
C LYS A 148 -16.00 25.17 -22.02
N LYS A 149 -15.02 25.52 -21.18
CA LYS A 149 -14.43 26.88 -21.17
C LYS A 149 -13.78 27.23 -22.51
N THR A 150 -13.06 26.31 -23.14
CA THR A 150 -12.45 26.55 -24.44
C THR A 150 -13.50 26.68 -25.54
N MET A 151 -14.57 25.89 -25.49
CA MET A 151 -15.71 26.04 -26.40
C MET A 151 -16.42 27.39 -26.19
N ASP A 152 -16.64 27.81 -24.95
CA ASP A 152 -17.26 29.10 -24.64
C ASP A 152 -16.38 30.28 -25.09
N VAL A 153 -15.05 30.16 -24.96
CA VAL A 153 -14.07 31.14 -25.45
C VAL A 153 -14.01 31.16 -26.99
N ASP A 154 -14.11 30.01 -27.65
CA ASP A 154 -14.14 29.92 -29.12
C ASP A 154 -15.47 30.43 -29.70
N MET A 155 -16.60 30.26 -29.01
CA MET A 155 -17.88 30.87 -29.41
C MET A 155 -17.87 32.40 -29.24
N GLY A 156 -16.98 32.95 -28.40
CA GLY A 156 -16.69 34.39 -28.33
C GLY A 156 -15.75 34.90 -29.44
N LYS A 157 -15.11 34.02 -30.21
CA LYS A 157 -14.14 34.36 -31.28
C LYS A 157 -14.37 33.63 -32.61
N ALA A 158 -15.51 32.96 -32.81
CA ALA A 158 -15.88 32.31 -34.06
C ALA A 158 -16.44 33.30 -35.09
N SER A 159 -15.59 34.25 -35.49
CA SER A 159 -15.42 34.59 -36.91
C SER A 159 -14.14 33.89 -37.40
N MET A 160 -14.13 32.55 -37.36
CA MET A 160 -12.97 31.76 -37.82
C MET A 160 -13.46 30.60 -38.70
N SER A 161 -12.91 30.55 -39.92
CA SER A 161 -13.44 29.81 -41.07
C SER A 161 -13.35 28.29 -40.95
N GLN A 162 -14.28 27.59 -41.62
CA GLN A 162 -14.47 26.12 -41.65
C GLN A 162 -13.21 25.26 -41.89
N ALA A 163 -12.09 25.83 -42.36
CA ALA A 163 -10.85 25.12 -42.62
C ALA A 163 -10.08 24.72 -41.35
N SER A 164 -10.21 25.47 -40.25
CA SER A 164 -9.56 25.15 -38.97
C SER A 164 -10.25 23.99 -38.23
N MET A 165 -11.57 23.91 -38.34
CA MET A 165 -12.40 22.87 -37.71
C MET A 165 -12.07 21.46 -38.22
N LYS A 166 -11.90 21.28 -39.53
CA LYS A 166 -11.55 19.97 -40.11
C LYS A 166 -10.17 19.47 -39.63
N LYS A 167 -9.21 20.37 -39.44
CA LYS A 167 -7.87 20.02 -38.91
C LYS A 167 -7.92 19.67 -37.42
N PHE A 168 -8.80 20.33 -36.66
CA PHE A 168 -8.97 20.03 -35.23
C PHE A 168 -9.68 18.69 -35.02
N VAL A 169 -10.77 18.43 -35.75
CA VAL A 169 -11.49 17.15 -35.71
C VAL A 169 -10.58 16.00 -36.15
N ALA A 170 -9.78 16.17 -37.21
CA ALA A 170 -8.84 15.14 -37.64
C ALA A 170 -7.75 14.84 -36.59
N LYS A 171 -7.30 15.85 -35.83
CA LYS A 171 -6.30 15.68 -34.77
C LYS A 171 -6.88 14.96 -33.55
N GLU A 172 -8.10 15.30 -33.15
CA GLU A 172 -8.82 14.64 -32.06
C GLU A 172 -9.19 13.18 -32.39
N VAL A 173 -9.67 12.92 -33.61
CA VAL A 173 -9.96 11.54 -34.04
C VAL A 173 -8.69 10.68 -34.02
N LYS A 174 -7.53 11.25 -34.37
CA LYS A 174 -6.24 10.53 -34.30
C LYS A 174 -5.81 10.27 -32.86
N GLN A 175 -6.04 11.19 -31.93
CA GLN A 175 -5.70 11.01 -30.51
C GLN A 175 -6.63 10.01 -29.82
N LEU A 176 -7.92 10.02 -30.13
CA LEU A 176 -8.88 9.05 -29.63
C LEU A 176 -8.61 7.63 -30.14
N SER A 177 -8.14 7.49 -31.39
CA SER A 177 -7.76 6.19 -31.95
C SER A 177 -6.55 5.57 -31.24
N VAL A 178 -5.57 6.40 -30.83
CA VAL A 178 -4.42 5.95 -30.05
C VAL A 178 -4.85 5.53 -28.64
N HIS A 179 -5.74 6.29 -28.00
CA HIS A 179 -6.28 5.94 -26.68
C HIS A 179 -7.11 4.66 -26.69
N HIS A 180 -7.89 4.40 -27.75
CA HIS A 180 -8.64 3.16 -27.90
C HIS A 180 -7.71 1.94 -28.00
N SER A 181 -6.63 2.04 -28.77
CA SER A 181 -5.62 0.96 -28.87
C SER A 181 -4.88 0.67 -27.56
N LEU A 182 -4.68 1.68 -26.71
CA LEU A 182 -4.09 1.52 -25.38
C LEU A 182 -5.06 0.85 -24.40
N ILE A 183 -6.36 1.13 -24.52
CA ILE A 183 -7.40 0.46 -23.72
C ILE A 183 -7.55 -1.00 -24.16
N ASP A 184 -7.53 -1.28 -25.47
CA ASP A 184 -7.60 -2.65 -26.00
C ASP A 184 -6.36 -3.48 -25.62
N SER A 185 -5.16 -2.88 -25.62
CA SER A 185 -3.95 -3.56 -25.16
C SER A 185 -3.94 -3.80 -23.64
N LEU A 186 -4.47 -2.88 -22.84
CA LEU A 186 -4.67 -3.10 -21.39
C LEU A 186 -5.70 -4.20 -21.13
N PHE A 187 -6.77 -4.28 -21.91
CA PHE A 187 -7.80 -5.34 -21.81
C PHE A 187 -7.27 -6.72 -22.23
N TYR A 188 -6.39 -6.78 -23.24
CA TYR A 188 -5.70 -8.02 -23.64
C TYR A 188 -4.66 -8.47 -22.60
N VAL A 189 -3.95 -7.55 -21.97
CA VAL A 189 -2.96 -7.86 -20.92
C VAL A 189 -3.64 -8.34 -19.63
N THR A 190 -4.80 -7.78 -19.26
CA THR A 190 -5.57 -8.24 -18.10
C THR A 190 -6.26 -9.58 -18.34
N ASN A 191 -6.79 -9.83 -19.55
CA ASN A 191 -7.39 -11.13 -19.89
C ASN A 191 -6.37 -12.25 -20.17
N SER A 192 -5.16 -11.95 -20.65
CA SER A 192 -4.14 -13.00 -20.88
C SER A 192 -3.46 -13.48 -19.58
N LYS A 193 -3.44 -12.66 -18.53
CA LYS A 193 -2.92 -13.07 -17.21
C LYS A 193 -3.92 -13.89 -16.38
N TYR A 194 -5.22 -13.83 -16.68
CA TYR A 194 -6.28 -14.51 -15.90
C TYR A 194 -7.25 -15.37 -16.72
N GLY A 195 -7.02 -15.54 -18.02
CA GLY A 195 -7.96 -16.19 -18.94
C GLY A 195 -7.30 -17.19 -19.88
N SER A 196 -6.55 -18.16 -19.36
CA SER A 196 -6.35 -19.43 -20.07
C SER A 196 -7.58 -20.30 -19.82
N GLY A 197 -8.57 -20.22 -20.72
CA GLY A 197 -9.61 -21.22 -20.84
C GLY A 197 -11.02 -20.66 -20.86
N SER A 198 -11.51 -20.30 -22.06
CA SER A 198 -12.83 -20.71 -22.55
C SER A 198 -13.07 -20.06 -23.92
N LYS A 199 -13.19 -20.89 -24.96
CA LYS A 199 -13.72 -20.48 -26.27
C LYS A 199 -15.25 -20.36 -26.14
N GLY A 200 -15.78 -19.16 -26.24
CA GLY A 200 -17.23 -18.90 -26.38
C GLY A 200 -17.50 -18.06 -27.63
N GLN A 201 -18.24 -18.64 -28.57
CA GLN A 201 -18.61 -18.04 -29.87
C GLN A 201 -19.47 -16.76 -29.71
N PRO A 202 -19.41 -15.82 -30.68
CA PRO A 202 -20.32 -14.68 -30.70
C PRO A 202 -21.73 -15.10 -31.13
N ILE A 203 -22.72 -14.78 -30.30
CA ILE A 203 -24.14 -14.83 -30.64
C ILE A 203 -24.42 -13.72 -31.66
N LYS A 204 -24.95 -14.10 -32.83
CA LYS A 204 -25.51 -13.17 -33.82
C LYS A 204 -26.92 -12.81 -33.36
N GLU A 205 -27.17 -11.53 -33.12
CA GLU A 205 -28.54 -11.01 -32.99
C GLU A 205 -29.17 -10.87 -34.38
N ALA A 206 -30.44 -11.27 -34.48
CA ALA A 206 -31.34 -11.12 -35.61
C ALA A 206 -32.39 -10.06 -35.27
#